data_AF-A0A6I8ND64-F1
#
_entry.id   AF-A0A6I8ND64-F1
#
_cell.length_a   1.000
_cell.length_b   1.000
_cell.length_c   1.000
_cell.angle_alpha   90.00
_cell.angle_beta   90.00
_cell.angle_gamma   90.00
#
_symmetry.space_group_name_H-M   'P 1'
#
loop_
_entity.id
_entity.type
_entity.pdbx_description
1 polymer ?
#
loop_
_entity_poly.entity_id
_entity_poly.type
_entity_poly.pdbx_seq_one_letter_code
_entity_poly.pdbx_strand_id
1 'polypeptide(L)'
;MGPEESKPHTPGGKTALSQETPQSAPDPAMGPGPVWLVVVCLLGAGPTDTGGAGSRVTQAPRYLVVQNGENVTLNCEQNMNHDYMFWYRQDPGLGLRLIHLSRNTDFTEPGDIPQGYSVSRKKKELFLLSLESVGLNQSSLYFCASS
;
A
#
# COMPACT_ATOMS: atom_id res chain seq x y z
N MET A 1 -0.63 -19.23 -66.27
CA MET A 1 0.79 -19.31 -66.66
C MET A 1 1.61 -18.72 -65.52
N GLY A 2 2.23 -19.58 -64.70
CA GLY A 2 3.58 -19.25 -64.21
C GLY A 2 4.60 -19.66 -65.28
N PRO A 3 5.91 -19.76 -64.96
CA PRO A 3 6.60 -19.28 -63.77
C PRO A 3 7.88 -18.46 -64.12
N GLU A 4 8.49 -17.76 -63.17
CA GLU A 4 9.94 -17.86 -63.02
C GLU A 4 10.34 -17.56 -61.56
N GLU A 5 11.35 -18.29 -61.14
CA GLU A 5 11.77 -18.67 -59.81
C GLU A 5 13.13 -18.02 -59.54
N SER A 6 13.42 -17.61 -58.29
CA SER A 6 14.68 -18.00 -57.62
C SER A 6 14.90 -17.29 -56.27
N LYS A 7 15.11 -18.13 -55.27
CA LYS A 7 15.85 -17.98 -53.99
C LYS A 7 16.66 -19.31 -53.88
N PRO A 8 17.73 -19.50 -53.07
CA PRO A 8 18.44 -18.66 -52.10
C PRO A 8 19.97 -18.57 -52.32
N HIS A 9 20.65 -17.67 -51.59
CA HIS A 9 22.07 -17.87 -51.24
C HIS A 9 22.35 -17.41 -49.80
N THR A 10 22.98 -18.29 -49.03
CA THR A 10 23.67 -18.15 -47.73
C THR A 10 24.58 -19.40 -47.65
N PRO A 11 25.72 -19.50 -46.91
CA PRO A 11 26.33 -18.65 -45.88
C PRO A 11 27.83 -18.33 -46.12
N GLY A 12 28.43 -17.54 -45.20
CA GLY A 12 29.78 -17.84 -44.70
C GLY A 12 30.85 -16.80 -45.00
N GLY A 13 31.40 -16.18 -43.94
CA GLY A 13 32.57 -15.32 -44.04
C GLY A 13 32.88 -14.59 -42.75
N LYS A 14 33.35 -15.32 -41.74
CA LYS A 14 33.93 -14.78 -40.50
C LYS A 14 35.32 -14.24 -40.80
N THR A 15 35.63 -13.01 -40.40
CA THR A 15 36.90 -12.67 -39.72
C THR A 15 36.82 -11.25 -39.17
N ALA A 16 36.68 -11.16 -37.86
CA ALA A 16 37.10 -10.00 -37.08
C ALA A 16 38.62 -10.12 -36.89
N LEU A 17 39.35 -9.02 -37.09
CA LEU A 17 40.74 -8.90 -36.64
C LEU A 17 40.80 -7.75 -35.64
N SER A 18 41.07 -8.14 -34.41
CA SER A 18 41.28 -7.32 -33.22
C SER A 18 42.56 -6.49 -33.31
N GLN A 19 42.53 -5.29 -32.77
CA GLN A 19 43.67 -4.49 -32.28
C GLN A 19 43.08 -3.45 -31.32
N GLU A 20 43.61 -3.10 -30.16
CA GLU A 20 44.50 -3.71 -29.17
C GLU A 20 44.20 -2.91 -27.88
N THR A 21 44.13 -3.57 -26.72
CA THR A 21 44.03 -2.91 -25.41
C THR A 21 45.42 -2.79 -24.81
N PRO A 22 45.81 -1.61 -24.29
CA PRO A 22 46.74 -1.55 -23.17
C PRO A 22 45.96 -1.34 -21.86
N GLN A 23 46.06 -2.33 -20.97
CA GLN A 23 45.50 -2.32 -19.64
C GLN A 23 46.36 -1.50 -18.66
N SER A 24 45.66 -0.96 -17.66
CA SER A 24 46.10 -0.78 -16.27
C SER A 24 46.61 0.61 -15.87
N ALA A 25 45.76 1.31 -15.12
CA ALA A 25 46.15 1.81 -13.81
C ALA A 25 44.94 1.63 -12.86
N PRO A 26 45.05 0.92 -11.73
CA PRO A 26 44.06 0.95 -10.67
C PRO A 26 44.47 2.02 -9.65
N ASP A 27 43.62 3.03 -9.47
CA ASP A 27 43.78 4.03 -8.41
C ASP A 27 42.52 4.03 -7.52
N PRO A 28 42.67 4.44 -6.26
CA PRO A 28 42.70 3.49 -5.15
C PRO A 28 41.30 3.21 -4.60
N ALA A 29 41.14 2.01 -4.05
CA ALA A 29 39.98 1.63 -3.29
C ALA A 29 39.68 2.68 -2.21
N MET A 30 38.55 3.40 -2.33
CA MET A 30 37.89 3.99 -1.17
C MET A 30 37.49 2.83 -0.27
N GLY A 31 38.38 2.45 0.64
CA GLY A 31 38.02 1.59 1.76
C GLY A 31 36.84 2.21 2.49
N PRO A 32 35.87 1.42 2.97
CA PRO A 32 34.78 1.98 3.75
C PRO A 32 35.40 2.58 5.01
N GLY A 33 35.35 3.91 5.12
CA GLY A 33 35.74 4.59 6.36
C GLY A 33 34.98 3.99 7.55
N PRO A 34 35.53 4.03 8.76
CA PRO A 34 34.91 3.42 9.93
C PRO A 34 33.51 4.00 10.10
N VAL A 35 32.48 3.22 9.77
CA VAL A 35 31.09 3.58 10.00
C VAL A 35 30.91 3.54 11.51
N TRP A 36 30.91 4.71 12.14
CA TRP A 36 30.68 4.84 13.56
C TRP A 36 29.20 4.56 13.84
N LEU A 37 28.84 3.28 13.90
CA LEU A 37 27.52 2.83 14.30
C LEU A 37 27.38 3.03 15.82
N VAL A 38 26.88 4.20 16.22
CA VAL A 38 26.30 4.35 17.55
C VAL A 38 24.89 3.78 17.50
N VAL A 39 24.74 2.54 17.96
CA VAL A 39 23.41 2.00 18.24
C VAL A 39 22.99 2.52 19.61
N VAL A 40 22.27 3.64 19.64
CA VAL A 40 21.54 4.06 20.85
C VAL A 40 20.24 3.27 20.88
N CYS A 41 20.24 2.12 21.58
CA CYS A 41 19.01 1.46 21.95
C CYS A 41 18.35 2.25 23.09
N LEU A 42 17.42 3.14 22.75
CA LEU A 42 16.46 3.58 23.75
C LEU A 42 15.59 2.37 24.09
N LEU A 43 15.75 1.83 25.30
CA LEU A 43 14.72 1.00 25.93
C LEU A 43 13.51 1.90 26.21
N GLY A 44 12.81 2.28 25.16
CA GLY A 44 11.45 2.77 25.28
C GLY A 44 10.65 1.58 25.81
N ALA A 45 10.19 1.69 27.06
CA ALA A 45 9.15 0.83 27.57
C ALA A 45 8.06 0.77 26.49
N GLY A 46 7.90 -0.42 25.88
CA GLY A 46 6.80 -0.64 24.96
C GLY A 46 5.51 -0.21 25.67
N PRO A 47 4.51 0.31 24.95
CA PRO A 47 3.21 0.50 25.54
C PRO A 47 2.84 -0.81 26.24
N THR A 48 2.80 -0.78 27.56
CA THR A 48 2.10 -1.82 28.29
C THR A 48 0.71 -1.79 27.68
N ASP A 49 0.32 -2.88 27.02
CA ASP A 49 -1.09 -3.17 26.82
C ASP A 49 -1.66 -3.23 28.23
N THR A 50 -2.07 -2.07 28.75
CA THR A 50 -2.91 -1.97 29.93
C THR A 50 -4.20 -2.64 29.52
N GLY A 51 -4.25 -3.94 29.82
CA GLY A 51 -5.42 -4.80 29.72
C GLY A 51 -6.49 -4.38 30.73
N GLY A 52 -6.95 -3.14 30.63
CA GLY A 52 -8.31 -2.78 30.99
C GLY A 52 -9.15 -2.99 29.73
N ALA A 53 -10.34 -3.56 29.89
CA ALA A 53 -11.39 -3.52 28.87
C ALA A 53 -11.89 -2.07 28.70
N GLY A 54 -11.00 -1.18 28.28
CA GLY A 54 -11.29 0.21 28.02
C GLY A 54 -12.09 0.36 26.72
N SER A 55 -12.92 1.39 26.69
CA SER A 55 -13.62 1.88 25.52
C SER A 55 -12.62 2.07 24.36
N ARG A 56 -12.76 1.33 23.26
CA ARG A 56 -11.77 1.32 22.17
C ARG A 56 -12.41 1.13 20.80
N VAL A 57 -11.86 1.85 19.82
CA VAL A 57 -11.97 1.54 18.39
C VAL A 57 -10.64 0.92 17.92
N THR A 58 -10.71 -0.18 17.18
CA THR A 58 -9.55 -0.89 16.63
C THR A 58 -9.66 -0.94 15.12
N GLN A 59 -8.59 -0.55 14.41
CA GLN A 59 -8.52 -0.60 12.95
C GLN A 59 -7.44 -1.58 12.47
N ALA A 60 -7.73 -2.31 11.40
CA ALA A 60 -6.78 -3.23 10.76
C ALA A 60 -6.96 -3.27 9.23
N PRO A 61 -5.87 -3.46 8.46
CA PRO A 61 -4.48 -3.32 8.88
C PRO A 61 -4.13 -1.86 9.27
N ARG A 62 -3.09 -1.67 10.10
CA ARG A 62 -2.63 -0.32 10.49
C ARG A 62 -1.89 0.40 9.37
N TYR A 63 -1.14 -0.37 8.58
CA TYR A 63 -0.39 0.10 7.42
C TYR A 63 -0.57 -0.93 6.33
N LEU A 64 -0.76 -0.45 5.11
CA LEU A 64 -0.93 -1.31 3.94
C LEU A 64 -0.32 -0.62 2.73
N VAL A 65 0.47 -1.38 1.98
CA VAL A 65 1.02 -0.98 0.69
C VAL A 65 0.62 -2.07 -0.29
N VAL A 66 -0.15 -1.71 -1.31
CA VAL A 66 -0.75 -2.60 -2.30
C VAL A 66 -0.47 -2.09 -3.70
N GLN A 67 -0.55 -2.99 -4.69
CA GLN A 67 -0.41 -2.62 -6.09
C GLN A 67 -1.71 -2.04 -6.63
N ASN A 68 -1.60 -1.18 -7.65
CA ASN A 68 -2.77 -0.62 -8.33
C ASN A 68 -3.62 -1.75 -8.94
N GLY A 69 -4.93 -1.70 -8.72
CA GLY A 69 -5.88 -2.72 -9.18
C GLY A 69 -6.12 -3.86 -8.19
N GLU A 70 -5.44 -3.91 -7.04
CA GLU A 70 -5.75 -4.89 -5.99
C GLU A 70 -7.02 -4.52 -5.22
N ASN A 71 -7.68 -5.52 -4.64
CA ASN A 71 -8.83 -5.33 -3.77
C ASN A 71 -8.39 -5.30 -2.30
N VAL A 72 -8.89 -4.34 -1.54
CA VAL A 72 -8.53 -4.13 -0.14
C VAL A 72 -9.79 -4.04 0.72
N THR A 73 -9.73 -4.64 1.90
CA THR A 73 -10.73 -4.43 2.96
C THR A 73 -10.05 -3.92 4.22
N LEU A 74 -10.54 -2.80 4.74
CA LEU A 74 -10.17 -2.26 6.04
C LEU A 74 -11.25 -2.60 7.06
N ASN A 75 -10.81 -3.01 8.24
CA ASN A 75 -11.65 -3.39 9.36
C ASN A 75 -11.67 -2.28 10.39
N CYS A 76 -12.85 -2.01 10.94
CA CYS A 76 -13.01 -1.20 12.13
C CYS A 76 -13.89 -1.91 13.15
N GLU A 77 -13.35 -2.11 14.34
CA GLU A 77 -14.01 -2.79 15.45
C GLU A 77 -14.20 -1.86 16.64
N GLN A 78 -15.31 -1.98 17.36
CA GLN A 78 -15.60 -1.23 18.57
C GLN A 78 -16.19 -2.12 19.68
N ASN A 79 -15.89 -1.82 20.94
CA ASN A 79 -16.37 -2.56 22.13
C ASN A 79 -17.28 -1.73 23.05
N MET A 80 -17.82 -0.63 22.55
CA MET A 80 -18.51 0.43 23.28
C MET A 80 -20.03 0.39 23.09
N ASN A 81 -20.54 -0.59 22.32
CA ASN A 81 -21.95 -0.72 21.94
C ASN A 81 -22.51 0.53 21.21
N HIS A 82 -21.64 1.30 20.57
CA HIS A 82 -21.97 2.48 19.75
C HIS A 82 -22.84 2.07 18.55
N ASP A 83 -23.91 2.82 18.30
CA ASP A 83 -24.82 2.58 17.17
C ASP A 83 -24.15 3.05 15.88
N TYR A 84 -23.56 4.24 15.92
CA TYR A 84 -22.98 4.88 14.76
C TYR A 84 -21.53 4.45 14.56
N MET A 85 -21.15 4.17 13.31
CA MET A 85 -19.74 4.06 12.92
C MET A 85 -19.50 4.79 11.62
N PHE A 86 -18.26 5.25 11.44
CA PHE A 86 -17.88 6.15 10.38
C PHE A 86 -16.57 5.71 9.77
N TRP A 87 -16.46 5.85 8.45
CA TRP A 87 -15.19 5.77 7.73
C TRP A 87 -14.87 7.12 7.13
N TYR A 88 -13.67 7.61 7.43
CA TYR A 88 -13.10 8.83 6.89
C TYR A 88 -11.81 8.53 6.15
N ARG A 89 -11.46 9.44 5.25
CA ARG A 89 -10.07 9.58 4.80
C ARG A 89 -9.55 10.99 5.04
N GLN A 90 -8.23 11.09 5.17
CA GLN A 90 -7.51 12.34 5.30
C GLN A 90 -6.37 12.36 4.29
N ASP A 91 -6.42 13.35 3.40
CA ASP A 91 -5.36 13.62 2.45
C ASP A 91 -4.47 14.77 2.95
N PRO A 92 -3.20 14.83 2.53
CA PRO A 92 -2.29 15.89 2.97
C PRO A 92 -2.87 17.29 2.75
N GLY A 93 -2.90 18.10 3.81
CA GLY A 93 -3.43 19.46 3.77
C GLY A 93 -4.95 19.57 3.79
N LEU A 94 -5.69 18.46 3.78
CA LEU A 94 -7.14 18.42 3.90
C LEU A 94 -7.58 17.94 5.28
N GLY A 95 -8.79 18.33 5.68
CA GLY A 95 -9.46 17.78 6.86
C GLY A 95 -9.95 16.34 6.64
N LEU A 96 -10.58 15.77 7.67
CA LEU A 96 -11.31 14.51 7.54
C LEU A 96 -12.47 14.69 6.56
N ARG A 97 -12.61 13.76 5.62
CA ARG A 97 -13.73 13.70 4.67
C ARG A 97 -14.46 12.38 4.84
N LEU A 98 -15.78 12.44 4.99
CA LEU A 98 -16.58 11.25 5.27
C LEU A 98 -16.71 10.42 4.00
N ILE A 99 -16.32 9.15 4.08
CA ILE A 99 -16.52 8.18 3.01
C ILE A 99 -17.93 7.59 3.13
N HIS A 100 -18.25 7.04 4.30
CA HIS A 100 -19.51 6.38 4.60
C HIS A 100 -19.80 6.42 6.10
N LEU A 101 -21.08 6.41 6.46
CA LEU A 101 -21.54 6.22 7.83
C LEU A 101 -22.48 5.02 7.92
N SER A 102 -22.60 4.46 9.12
CA SER A 102 -23.55 3.42 9.45
C SER A 102 -24.28 3.82 10.73
N ARG A 103 -25.61 3.81 10.72
CA ARG A 103 -26.43 4.14 11.91
C ARG A 103 -26.70 2.91 12.78
N ASN A 104 -26.68 1.73 12.18
CA ASN A 104 -26.78 0.44 12.86
C ASN A 104 -26.38 -0.68 11.87
N THR A 105 -26.46 -1.92 12.34
CA THR A 105 -26.35 -3.14 11.53
C THR A 105 -27.26 -3.06 10.30
N ASP A 106 -26.72 -3.35 9.12
CA ASP A 106 -27.39 -3.30 7.81
C ASP A 106 -27.88 -1.91 7.35
N PHE A 107 -27.67 -0.85 8.13
CA PHE A 107 -28.03 0.52 7.75
C PHE A 107 -26.77 1.35 7.52
N THR A 108 -26.43 1.56 6.24
CA THR A 108 -25.28 2.34 5.78
C THR A 108 -25.71 3.45 4.85
N GLU A 109 -25.05 4.61 4.92
CA GLU A 109 -25.32 5.77 4.08
C GLU A 109 -24.02 6.33 3.49
N PRO A 110 -24.05 6.88 2.26
CA PRO A 110 -22.90 7.54 1.67
C PRO A 110 -22.52 8.81 2.44
N GLY A 111 -21.23 9.11 2.50
CA GLY A 111 -20.70 10.37 3.01
C GLY A 111 -20.50 11.42 1.91
N ASP A 112 -19.52 12.29 2.12
CA ASP A 112 -19.15 13.36 1.19
C ASP A 112 -18.45 12.82 -0.07
N ILE A 113 -17.71 11.71 0.07
CA ILE A 113 -16.88 11.13 -0.99
C ILE A 113 -17.00 9.59 -1.06
N PRO A 114 -18.20 9.05 -1.33
CA PRO A 114 -18.45 7.62 -1.31
C PRO A 114 -17.92 6.88 -2.55
N GLN A 115 -17.57 7.59 -3.63
CA GLN A 115 -17.19 6.96 -4.90
C GLN A 115 -15.91 6.14 -4.78
N GLY A 116 -15.95 4.91 -5.29
CA GLY A 116 -14.82 3.97 -5.26
C GLY A 116 -14.70 3.18 -3.95
N TYR A 117 -15.67 3.30 -3.05
CA TYR A 117 -15.73 2.56 -1.81
C TYR A 117 -17.06 1.81 -1.70
N SER A 118 -17.03 0.66 -1.03
CA SER A 118 -18.22 -0.02 -0.54
C SER A 118 -18.04 -0.33 0.95
N VAL A 119 -19.14 -0.48 1.68
CA VAL A 119 -19.10 -0.74 3.12
C VAL A 119 -20.04 -1.86 3.53
N SER A 120 -19.73 -2.50 4.66
CA SER A 120 -20.58 -3.55 5.23
C SER A 120 -20.60 -3.47 6.76
N ARG A 121 -21.80 -3.41 7.33
CA ARG A 121 -22.04 -3.43 8.78
C ARG A 121 -22.95 -4.60 9.14
N LYS A 122 -22.43 -5.83 9.14
CA LYS A 122 -23.21 -7.02 9.52
C LYS A 122 -23.26 -7.30 11.02
N LYS A 123 -22.40 -6.62 11.79
CA LYS A 123 -22.36 -6.68 13.24
C LYS A 123 -22.24 -5.27 13.80
N LYS A 124 -22.84 -5.01 14.95
CA LYS A 124 -22.74 -3.70 15.61
C LYS A 124 -21.30 -3.38 16.01
N GLU A 125 -20.46 -4.38 16.20
CA GLU A 125 -19.08 -4.20 16.61
C GLU A 125 -18.14 -3.96 15.43
N LEU A 126 -18.51 -4.33 14.19
CA LEU A 126 -17.58 -4.40 13.05
C LEU A 126 -18.11 -3.68 11.81
N PHE A 127 -17.43 -2.61 11.39
CA PHE A 127 -17.70 -1.86 10.17
C PHE A 127 -16.57 -2.00 9.14
N LEU A 128 -16.87 -2.66 8.03
CA LEU A 128 -15.90 -2.93 6.96
C LEU A 128 -15.96 -1.85 5.88
N LEU A 129 -14.79 -1.44 5.39
CA LEU A 129 -14.61 -0.59 4.21
C LEU A 129 -13.85 -1.37 3.14
N SER A 130 -14.47 -1.56 1.98
CA SER A 130 -13.87 -2.25 0.85
C SER A 130 -13.55 -1.26 -0.27
N LEU A 131 -12.36 -1.41 -0.83
CA LEU A 131 -11.88 -0.69 -2.02
C LEU A 131 -11.62 -1.75 -3.08
N GLU A 132 -12.39 -1.71 -4.16
CA GLU A 132 -12.21 -2.62 -5.29
C GLU A 132 -11.33 -1.96 -6.35
N SER A 133 -10.36 -2.71 -6.88
CA SER A 133 -9.43 -2.25 -7.90
C SER A 133 -8.76 -0.91 -7.52
N VAL A 134 -8.06 -0.90 -6.38
CA VAL A 134 -7.49 0.30 -5.75
C VAL A 134 -6.69 1.16 -6.73
N GLY A 135 -7.02 2.44 -6.78
CA GLY A 135 -6.32 3.45 -7.57
C GLY A 135 -5.30 4.26 -6.75
N LEU A 136 -4.33 4.90 -7.43
CA LEU A 136 -3.39 5.83 -6.79
C LEU A 136 -4.09 6.98 -6.04
N ASN A 137 -5.25 7.44 -6.53
CA ASN A 137 -6.09 8.48 -5.90
C ASN A 137 -6.72 8.03 -4.56
N GLN A 138 -6.66 6.75 -4.23
CA GLN A 138 -7.11 6.18 -2.96
C GLN A 138 -5.95 5.97 -1.97
N SER A 139 -4.73 6.39 -2.30
CA SER A 139 -3.63 6.46 -1.32
C SER A 139 -3.88 7.61 -0.33
N SER A 140 -4.20 7.27 0.92
CA SER A 140 -4.63 8.23 1.94
C SER A 140 -4.48 7.66 3.35
N LEU A 141 -4.66 8.49 4.38
CA LEU A 141 -4.86 8.00 5.74
C LEU A 141 -6.34 7.70 5.95
N TYR A 142 -6.65 6.51 6.45
CA TYR A 142 -8.02 6.06 6.69
C TYR A 142 -8.30 6.00 8.19
N PHE A 143 -9.39 6.64 8.61
CA PHE A 143 -9.78 6.72 10.01
C PHE A 143 -11.17 6.15 10.21
N CYS A 144 -11.35 5.42 11.30
CA CYS A 144 -12.65 4.99 11.75
C CYS A 144 -13.00 5.61 13.10
N ALA A 145 -14.28 5.91 13.30
CA ALA A 145 -14.82 6.40 14.56
C ALA A 145 -16.18 5.73 14.84
N SER A 146 -16.65 5.84 16.08
CA SER A 146 -17.97 5.37 16.49
C SER A 146 -18.58 6.24 17.60
N SER A 147 -19.91 6.25 17.70
CA SER A 147 -20.67 6.98 18.73
C SER A 147 -22.00 6.31 19.10
#